data_AF-A0A7W1UAM6-F1
#
_entry.id   AF-A0A7W1UAM6-F1
#
_cell.length_a   1.000
_cell.length_b   1.000
_cell.length_c   1.000
_cell.angle_alpha   90.00
_cell.angle_beta   90.00
_cell.angle_gamma   90.00
#
_symmetry.space_group_name_H-M   'P 1'
#
loop_
_entity.id
_entity.type
_entity.pdbx_description
1 polymer ?
#
loop_
_entity_poly.entity_id
_entity_poly.type
_entity_poly.pdbx_seq_one_letter_code
_entity_poly.pdbx_strand_id
1 'polypeptide(L)'
;MAAQFLLAFVLLSITACATTQQANPVGRSGFLDDYSILQKGAGDSEALLRYVNPVADWKQYTKVMIDPVQLWMGEGSSLRDIPQEDRIRLTSLLFGQITKCFIGRLPDCS
;
A
#
# COMPACT_ATOMS: atom_id res chain seq x y z
N MET A 1 -0.15 11.19 44.08
CA MET A 1 -1.14 10.84 43.02
C MET A 1 -0.67 11.23 41.62
N ALA A 2 -0.08 12.41 41.40
CA ALA A 2 0.44 12.83 40.09
C ALA A 2 1.57 11.93 39.53
N ALA A 3 2.48 11.43 40.38
CA ALA A 3 3.57 10.54 39.97
C ALA A 3 3.08 9.19 39.40
N GLN A 4 1.93 8.70 39.87
CA GLN A 4 1.33 7.44 39.39
C GLN A 4 0.79 7.58 37.96
N PHE A 5 0.20 8.74 37.64
CA PHE A 5 -0.31 9.04 36.30
C PHE A 5 0.81 9.29 35.29
N LEU A 6 1.92 9.92 35.71
CA LEU A 6 3.09 10.11 34.86
C LEU A 6 3.77 8.78 34.49
N LEU A 7 3.86 7.86 35.45
CA LEU A 7 4.47 6.55 35.24
C LEU A 7 3.62 5.67 34.30
N ALA A 8 2.28 5.76 34.40
CA ALA A 8 1.36 5.10 33.47
C ALA A 8 1.46 5.65 32.04
N PHE A 9 1.64 6.97 31.87
CA PHE A 9 1.76 7.60 30.55
C PHE A 9 3.08 7.21 29.83
N VAL A 10 4.17 7.09 30.59
CA VAL A 10 5.47 6.60 30.09
C VAL A 10 5.39 5.13 29.69
N LEU A 11 4.68 4.29 30.46
CA LEU A 11 4.48 2.88 30.12
C LEU A 11 3.63 2.69 28.85
N LEU A 12 2.61 3.54 28.63
CA LEU A 12 1.80 3.47 27.40
C LEU A 12 2.58 3.83 26.14
N SER A 13 3.52 4.77 26.22
CA SER A 13 4.23 5.30 25.05
C SER A 13 5.23 4.33 24.42
N ILE A 14 5.64 3.27 25.14
CA ILE A 14 6.61 2.27 24.64
C ILE A 14 5.95 1.22 23.71
N THR A 15 4.61 1.13 23.69
CA THR A 15 3.88 0.15 22.86
C THR A 15 3.48 0.69 21.48
N ALA A 16 3.82 1.94 21.15
CA ALA A 16 3.37 2.62 19.93
C ALA A 16 4.14 2.20 18.65
N CYS A 17 4.97 1.17 18.69
CA CYS A 17 5.64 0.67 17.48
C CYS A 17 4.68 -0.25 16.71
N ALA A 18 3.75 0.35 15.97
CA ALA A 18 3.03 -0.35 14.90
C ALA A 18 4.03 -0.67 13.79
N THR A 19 4.77 -1.77 13.94
CA THR A 19 5.63 -2.28 12.88
C THR A 19 4.73 -2.82 11.77
N THR A 20 4.71 -2.14 10.62
CA THR A 20 4.08 -2.67 9.41
C THR A 20 4.91 -3.85 8.97
N GLN A 21 4.42 -5.06 9.24
CA GLN A 21 5.03 -6.26 8.69
C GLN A 21 4.61 -6.42 7.23
N GLN A 22 5.53 -6.89 6.39
CA GLN A 22 5.16 -7.37 5.06
C GLN A 22 4.04 -8.42 5.22
N ALA A 23 2.93 -8.20 4.51
CA ALA A 23 1.78 -9.08 4.58
C ALA A 23 2.22 -10.52 4.28
N ASN A 24 1.86 -11.45 5.17
CA ASN A 24 1.97 -12.90 4.93
C ASN A 24 1.37 -13.23 3.56
N PRO A 25 1.87 -14.24 2.82
CA PRO A 25 1.40 -14.51 1.46
C PRO A 25 -0.11 -14.73 1.45
N VAL A 26 -0.82 -13.67 1.06
CA VAL A 26 -2.25 -13.66 0.88
C VAL A 26 -2.58 -14.40 -0.42
N GLY A 27 -3.76 -15.02 -0.46
CA GLY A 27 -4.25 -15.66 -1.67
C GLY A 27 -4.18 -14.72 -2.88
N ARG A 28 -3.96 -15.29 -4.07
CA ARG A 28 -3.91 -14.54 -5.33
C ARG A 28 -5.24 -13.81 -5.52
N SER A 29 -5.19 -12.50 -5.80
CA SER A 29 -6.39 -11.66 -5.96
C SER A 29 -7.16 -11.91 -7.25
N GLY A 30 -6.57 -12.59 -8.23
CA GLY A 30 -7.10 -12.74 -9.58
C GLY A 30 -6.87 -11.50 -10.47
N PHE A 31 -6.02 -10.58 -10.02
CA PHE A 31 -5.64 -9.39 -10.80
C PHE A 31 -4.71 -9.72 -11.98
N LEU A 32 -3.79 -10.66 -11.78
CA LEU A 32 -2.87 -11.12 -12.81
C LEU A 32 -3.27 -12.51 -13.31
N ASP A 33 -3.18 -12.73 -14.61
CA ASP A 33 -3.39 -14.06 -15.19
C ASP A 33 -2.25 -15.03 -14.82
N ASP A 34 -1.00 -14.54 -14.83
CA ASP A 34 0.19 -15.30 -14.47
C ASP A 34 0.98 -14.60 -13.37
N TYR A 35 1.05 -15.25 -12.20
CA TYR A 35 1.83 -14.78 -11.04
C TYR A 35 3.26 -15.31 -11.04
N SER A 36 3.62 -16.24 -11.93
CA SER A 36 4.97 -16.85 -11.99
C SER A 36 6.05 -15.87 -12.46
N ILE A 37 5.64 -14.80 -13.15
CA ILE A 37 6.52 -13.71 -13.58
C ILE A 37 7.03 -12.84 -12.42
N LEU A 38 6.45 -12.99 -11.22
CA LEU A 38 6.83 -12.22 -10.05
C LEU A 38 8.05 -12.85 -9.35
N GLN A 39 8.99 -11.99 -8.96
CA GLN A 39 10.20 -12.35 -8.24
C GLN A 39 10.07 -11.91 -6.78
N LYS A 40 10.70 -12.64 -5.85
CA LYS A 40 10.75 -12.22 -4.45
C LYS A 40 11.54 -10.91 -4.31
N GLY A 41 11.04 -10.00 -3.47
CA GLY A 41 11.78 -8.81 -3.07
C GLY A 41 13.12 -9.17 -2.39
N ALA A 42 14.14 -8.34 -2.57
CA ALA A 42 15.50 -8.60 -2.07
C ALA A 42 15.68 -8.29 -0.57
N GLY A 43 14.73 -7.61 0.07
CA GLY A 43 14.78 -7.26 1.48
C GLY A 43 13.50 -6.60 1.98
N ASP A 44 13.53 -6.15 3.23
CA ASP A 44 12.34 -5.67 3.96
C ASP A 44 11.79 -4.33 3.43
N SER A 45 12.60 -3.60 2.65
CA SER A 45 12.20 -2.34 2.01
C SER A 45 11.52 -2.53 0.65
N GLU A 46 11.50 -3.76 0.11
CA GLU A 46 10.85 -4.07 -1.15
C GLU A 46 9.46 -4.67 -0.94
N ALA A 47 8.62 -4.65 -1.98
CA ALA A 47 7.41 -5.44 -1.99
C ALA A 47 7.76 -6.94 -1.91
N LEU A 48 6.90 -7.74 -1.26
CA LEU A 48 7.11 -9.18 -1.07
C LEU A 48 7.36 -9.89 -2.41
N LEU A 49 6.58 -9.51 -3.43
CA LEU A 49 6.71 -9.95 -4.81
C LEU A 49 6.79 -8.71 -5.72
N ARG A 50 7.76 -8.69 -6.64
CA ARG A 50 7.96 -7.62 -7.62
C ARG A 50 8.03 -8.18 -9.04
N TYR A 51 7.60 -7.39 -10.01
CA TYR A 51 7.82 -7.64 -11.43
C TYR A 51 8.90 -6.69 -11.95
N VAL A 52 9.87 -7.21 -12.71
CA VAL A 52 10.87 -6.41 -13.43
C VAL A 52 11.01 -6.99 -14.82
N ASN A 53 10.68 -6.21 -15.85
CA ASN A 53 10.93 -6.59 -17.23
C ASN A 53 12.45 -6.53 -17.51
N PRO A 54 13.12 -7.67 -17.81
CA PRO A 54 14.56 -7.69 -18.05
C PRO A 54 14.98 -7.08 -19.39
N VAL A 55 14.03 -6.90 -20.32
CA VAL A 55 14.29 -6.39 -21.69
C VAL A 55 14.09 -4.87 -21.78
N ALA A 56 13.46 -4.26 -20.77
CA ALA A 56 13.18 -2.82 -20.78
C ALA A 56 14.45 -1.99 -20.54
N ASP A 57 14.69 -0.97 -21.36
CA ASP A 57 15.70 0.05 -21.08
C ASP A 57 15.15 1.10 -20.10
N TRP A 58 15.22 0.76 -18.81
CA TRP A 58 14.72 1.59 -17.72
C TRP A 58 15.31 3.00 -17.68
N LYS A 59 16.49 3.23 -18.26
CA LYS A 59 17.14 4.55 -18.27
C LYS A 59 16.42 5.58 -19.14
N GLN A 60 15.59 5.13 -20.08
CA GLN A 60 14.84 6.01 -20.98
C GLN A 60 13.57 6.57 -20.33
N TYR A 61 13.08 5.94 -19.26
CA TYR A 61 11.85 6.34 -18.58
C TYR A 61 12.14 7.40 -17.52
N THR A 62 11.81 8.65 -17.84
CA THR A 62 12.06 9.82 -16.97
C THR A 62 10.80 10.32 -16.25
N LYS A 63 9.64 9.72 -16.55
CA LYS A 63 8.34 10.13 -16.01
C LYS A 63 7.53 8.91 -15.62
N VAL A 64 6.79 9.05 -14.52
CA VAL A 64 5.79 8.08 -14.08
C VAL A 64 4.42 8.64 -14.41
N MET A 65 3.61 7.86 -15.12
CA MET A 65 2.20 8.13 -15.32
C MET A 65 1.42 7.20 -14.39
N ILE A 66 0.43 7.76 -13.69
CA ILE A 66 -0.39 6.99 -12.75
C ILE A 66 -1.81 7.05 -13.29
N ASP A 67 -2.32 5.88 -13.67
CA ASP A 67 -3.72 5.73 -14.05
C ASP A 67 -4.62 5.69 -12.79
N PRO A 68 -5.91 6.07 -12.92
CA PRO A 68 -6.87 5.95 -11.83
C PRO A 68 -6.87 4.56 -11.20
N VAL A 69 -6.97 4.54 -9.86
CA VAL A 69 -6.99 3.29 -9.10
C VAL A 69 -8.23 2.48 -9.45
N GLN A 70 -8.03 1.20 -9.76
CA GLN A 70 -9.10 0.24 -10.04
C GLN A 70 -9.31 -0.70 -8.85
N LEU A 71 -10.56 -1.09 -8.60
CA LEU A 71 -10.92 -2.03 -7.54
C LEU A 71 -11.15 -3.42 -8.10
N TRP A 72 -10.29 -4.37 -7.73
CA TRP A 72 -10.38 -5.77 -8.12
C TRP A 72 -10.90 -6.60 -6.96
N MET A 73 -12.02 -7.31 -7.17
CA MET A 73 -12.68 -8.11 -6.15
C MET A 73 -12.64 -9.58 -6.53
N GLY A 74 -11.71 -10.33 -5.91
CA GLY A 74 -11.64 -11.79 -6.05
C GLY A 74 -12.88 -12.48 -5.45
N GLU A 75 -13.04 -13.78 -5.69
CA GLU A 75 -14.14 -14.58 -5.14
C GLU A 75 -14.19 -14.46 -3.60
N GLY A 76 -15.39 -14.29 -3.02
CA GLY A 76 -15.55 -14.14 -1.56
C GLY A 76 -15.11 -12.79 -0.95
N SER A 77 -14.66 -11.82 -1.76
CA SER A 77 -14.31 -10.48 -1.25
C SER A 77 -15.50 -9.76 -0.57
N SER A 78 -15.31 -9.36 0.69
CA SER A 78 -16.24 -8.53 1.47
C SER A 78 -16.41 -7.10 0.94
N LEU A 79 -15.53 -6.67 0.02
CA LEU A 79 -15.69 -5.38 -0.65
C LEU A 79 -16.97 -5.32 -1.49
N ARG A 80 -17.56 -6.46 -1.86
CA ARG A 80 -18.84 -6.51 -2.57
C ARG A 80 -20.01 -6.00 -1.71
N ASP A 81 -19.90 -6.13 -0.40
CA ASP A 81 -20.94 -5.73 0.56
C ASP A 81 -20.95 -4.20 0.79
N ILE A 82 -19.86 -3.51 0.42
CA ILE A 82 -19.75 -2.06 0.51
C ILE A 82 -20.54 -1.41 -0.63
N PRO A 83 -21.35 -0.37 -0.38
CA PRO A 83 -22.06 0.36 -1.42
C PRO A 83 -21.13 0.85 -2.54
N GLN A 84 -21.63 0.85 -3.78
CA GLN A 84 -20.83 1.25 -4.95
C GLN A 84 -20.26 2.67 -4.82
N GLU A 85 -21.05 3.61 -4.28
CA GLU A 85 -20.60 4.99 -4.04
C GLU A 85 -19.38 5.04 -3.13
N ASP A 86 -19.40 4.29 -2.03
CA ASP A 86 -18.29 4.22 -1.08
C ASP A 86 -17.05 3.59 -1.72
N ARG A 87 -17.22 2.55 -2.55
CA ARG A 87 -16.10 1.96 -3.30
C ARG A 87 -15.45 2.97 -4.24
N ILE A 88 -16.24 3.76 -4.97
CA ILE A 88 -15.75 4.82 -5.85
C ILE A 88 -15.04 5.91 -5.03
N ARG A 89 -15.59 6.27 -3.88
CA ARG A 89 -14.98 7.25 -2.98
C ARG A 89 -13.62 6.78 -2.49
N LEU A 90 -13.49 5.51 -2.09
CA LEU A 90 -12.22 4.93 -1.63
C LEU A 90 -11.16 4.94 -2.73
N THR A 91 -11.48 4.50 -3.95
CA THR A 91 -10.52 4.51 -5.06
C THR A 91 -10.12 5.93 -5.45
N SER A 92 -11.07 6.88 -5.46
CA SER A 92 -10.80 8.28 -5.78
C SER A 92 -9.89 8.94 -4.74
N LEU A 93 -10.14 8.68 -3.44
CA LEU A 93 -9.31 9.18 -2.36
C LEU A 93 -7.88 8.64 -2.47
N LEU A 94 -7.72 7.33 -2.70
CA LEU A 94 -6.41 6.71 -2.85
C LEU A 94 -5.66 7.27 -4.06
N PHE A 95 -6.32 7.38 -5.22
CA PHE A 95 -5.72 7.97 -6.41
C PHE A 95 -5.24 9.41 -6.16
N GLY A 96 -6.06 10.21 -5.46
CA GLY A 96 -5.70 11.56 -5.06
C GLY A 96 -4.47 11.61 -4.14
N GLN A 97 -4.33 10.68 -3.20
CA GLN A 97 -3.16 10.64 -2.30
C GLN A 97 -1.89 10.22 -3.04
N ILE A 98 -1.98 9.18 -3.87
CA ILE A 98 -0.84 8.70 -4.67
C ILE A 98 -0.35 9.80 -5.61
N THR A 99 -1.25 10.42 -6.38
CA THR A 99 -0.88 11.47 -7.34
C THR A 99 -0.28 12.69 -6.67
N LYS A 100 -0.78 13.10 -5.50
CA LYS A 100 -0.20 14.22 -4.72
C LYS A 100 1.28 13.97 -4.36
N CYS A 101 1.62 12.79 -3.88
CA CYS A 101 2.99 12.46 -3.49
C CYS A 101 3.94 12.33 -4.69
N PHE A 102 3.47 11.76 -5.81
CA PHE A 102 4.31 11.60 -7.00
C PHE A 102 4.49 12.87 -7.83
N ILE A 103 3.53 13.82 -7.79
CA ILE A 103 3.54 15.04 -8.63
C ILE A 103 4.09 16.27 -7.86
N GLY A 104 4.45 16.10 -6.58
CA GLY A 104 5.34 17.03 -5.87
C GLY A 104 4.74 18.40 -5.54
N ARG A 105 3.49 18.45 -5.05
CA ARG A 105 2.86 19.72 -4.64
C ARG A 105 2.43 19.84 -3.18
N LEU A 106 2.82 18.95 -2.26
CA LEU A 106 2.63 19.16 -0.82
C LEU A 106 3.78 18.53 0.00
N PRO A 107 4.24 19.19 1.09
CA PRO A 107 5.39 18.76 1.90
C PRO A 107 5.13 17.58 2.85
N ASP A 108 3.92 17.04 2.88
CA ASP A 108 3.44 16.09 3.89
C ASP A 108 2.94 14.81 3.21
N CYS A 109 3.90 13.95 2.84
CA CYS A 109 3.69 12.54 2.54
C CYS A 109 4.21 11.72 3.72
N SER A 110 3.51 11.78 4.86
CA SER A 110 3.76 10.95 6.05
C SER A 110 2.47 10.77 6.82
#